data_AF-A0A4U2Z9G1-F1
#
_entry.id   AF-A0A4U2Z9G1-F1
#
_cell.length_a   1.000
_cell.length_b   1.000
_cell.length_c   1.000
_cell.angle_alpha   90.00
_cell.angle_beta   90.00
_cell.angle_gamma   90.00
#
_symmetry.space_group_name_H-M   'P 1'
#
loop_
_entity.id
_entity.type
_entity.pdbx_description
1 polymer ?
#
loop_
_entity_poly.entity_id
_entity_poly.type
_entity_poly.pdbx_seq_one_letter_code
_entity_poly.pdbx_strand_id
1 'polypeptide(L)'
;MKILKILTLICSLLLSFSLIADDDYEHEHKKSHIYKNLDYLNLSKSQHKEIKEIVIEYRKDYKKFYKKREKLQKRLQELLREEKFDKKNYEQISKEIHEDAIELEIETLQNIHSVLSASQRERFSYYLREWQVE
;
A
#
# COMPACT_ATOMS: atom_id res chain seq x y z
N MET A 1 45.30 18.74 26.96
CA MET A 1 45.14 17.49 26.18
C MET A 1 43.89 16.67 26.50
N LYS A 2 43.41 16.60 27.76
CA LYS A 2 42.20 15.81 28.08
C LYS A 2 40.93 16.32 27.38
N ILE A 3 40.75 17.64 27.31
CA ILE A 3 39.62 18.27 26.62
C ILE A 3 39.64 18.00 25.11
N LEU A 4 40.83 18.05 24.49
CA LEU A 4 40.99 17.73 23.06
C LEU A 4 40.63 16.26 22.75
N LYS A 5 40.97 15.34 23.66
CA LYS A 5 40.63 13.91 23.57
C LYS A 5 39.13 13.65 23.73
N ILE A 6 38.47 14.42 24.59
CA ILE A 6 37.01 14.35 24.77
C ILE A 6 36.29 14.92 23.53
N LEU A 7 36.79 16.03 22.97
CA LEU A 7 36.22 16.64 21.78
C LEU A 7 36.35 15.71 20.56
N THR A 8 37.50 15.04 20.41
CA THR A 8 37.71 14.04 19.34
C THR A 8 36.80 12.83 19.49
N LEU A 9 36.58 12.36 20.72
CA LEU A 9 35.61 11.27 21.01
C LEU A 9 34.17 11.65 20.64
N ILE A 10 33.75 12.89 20.94
CA ILE A 10 32.42 13.38 20.60
C ILE A 10 32.25 13.54 19.08
N CYS A 11 33.26 14.08 18.38
CA CYS A 11 33.23 14.17 16.92
C CYS A 11 33.19 12.78 16.25
N SER A 12 33.88 11.78 16.79
CA SER A 12 33.80 10.40 16.28
C SER A 12 32.43 9.75 16.52
N LEU A 13 31.74 10.09 17.61
CA LEU A 13 30.38 9.63 17.90
C LEU A 13 29.34 10.31 17.00
N LEU A 14 29.54 11.57 16.61
CA LEU A 14 28.63 12.27 15.71
C LEU A 14 28.79 11.82 14.25
N LEU A 15 29.99 11.44 13.83
CA LEU A 15 30.26 10.92 12.48
C LEU A 15 29.65 9.52 12.24
N SER A 16 29.37 8.73 13.28
CA SER A 16 28.65 7.46 13.15
C SER A 16 27.14 7.64 12.93
N PHE A 17 26.57 8.80 13.23
CA PHE A 17 25.16 9.11 12.93
C PHE A 17 24.96 9.66 11.52
N SER A 18 25.99 10.23 10.90
CA SER A 18 25.96 10.72 9.51
C SER A 18 26.21 9.64 8.45
N LEU A 19 26.33 8.37 8.85
CA LEU A 19 26.43 7.22 7.93
C LEU A 19 25.10 6.46 7.77
N ILE A 20 23.98 7.06 8.17
CA ILE A 20 22.70 6.75 7.53
C ILE A 20 22.71 7.52 6.20
N ALA A 21 23.37 6.91 5.22
CA ALA A 21 23.23 7.18 3.79
C ALA A 21 21.73 7.31 3.45
N ASP A 22 21.26 8.30 2.70
CA ASP A 22 21.46 8.44 1.25
C ASP A 22 21.75 7.11 0.54
N ASP A 23 20.93 6.11 0.83
CA ASP A 23 20.66 5.05 -0.14
C ASP A 23 19.58 5.57 -1.08
N ASP A 24 20.05 6.02 -2.23
CA ASP A 24 19.41 6.00 -3.54
C ASP A 24 17.88 5.86 -3.58
N TYR A 25 17.26 6.85 -4.22
CA TYR A 25 15.91 6.81 -4.79
C TYR A 25 15.74 5.73 -5.88
N GLU A 26 16.29 4.55 -5.71
CA GLU A 26 15.77 3.34 -6.32
C GLU A 26 14.59 2.88 -5.47
N HIS A 27 13.39 3.36 -5.85
CA HIS A 27 12.17 2.63 -5.57
C HIS A 27 12.23 1.28 -6.31
N GLU A 28 13.12 0.39 -5.85
CA GLU A 28 12.96 -1.04 -6.00
C GLU A 28 11.51 -1.33 -5.64
N HIS A 29 10.82 -1.94 -6.60
CA HIS A 29 9.54 -2.56 -6.42
C HIS A 29 9.63 -3.56 -5.26
N LYS A 30 9.51 -3.08 -4.01
CA LYS A 30 9.09 -3.89 -2.88
C LYS A 30 7.73 -4.41 -3.29
N LYS A 31 7.75 -5.60 -3.88
CA LYS A 31 6.60 -6.43 -4.15
C LYS A 31 5.76 -6.31 -2.89
N SER A 32 4.63 -5.60 -2.95
CA SER A 32 3.69 -5.59 -1.87
C SER A 32 3.25 -7.04 -1.76
N HIS A 33 3.90 -7.78 -0.87
CA HIS A 33 3.43 -9.09 -0.47
C HIS A 33 2.17 -8.77 0.30
N ILE A 34 1.07 -8.65 -0.45
CA ILE A 34 -0.26 -8.60 0.11
C ILE A 34 -0.44 -9.98 0.74
N TYR A 35 0.00 -10.07 1.99
CA TYR A 35 -0.04 -11.27 2.82
C TYR A 35 -1.45 -11.35 3.40
N LYS A 36 -2.41 -11.58 2.50
CA LYS A 36 -3.80 -11.85 2.85
C LYS A 36 -3.92 -13.31 3.22
N ASN A 37 -3.43 -13.64 4.42
CA ASN A 37 -3.57 -14.97 5.01
C ASN A 37 -5.06 -15.22 5.28
N LEU A 38 -5.57 -16.39 4.85
CA LEU A 38 -6.96 -16.81 5.05
C LEU A 38 -7.07 -18.15 5.78
N ASP A 39 -5.98 -18.62 6.40
CA ASP A 39 -5.90 -19.91 7.08
C ASP A 39 -6.89 -19.98 8.26
N TYR A 40 -7.17 -18.85 8.91
CA TYR A 40 -8.15 -18.73 10.00
C TYR A 40 -9.61 -19.01 9.56
N LEU A 41 -9.88 -19.05 8.26
CA LEU A 41 -11.22 -19.36 7.74
C LEU A 41 -11.52 -20.86 7.67
N ASN A 42 -10.50 -21.72 7.81
CA ASN A 42 -10.62 -23.17 7.62
C ASN A 42 -11.37 -23.50 6.31
N LEU A 43 -10.88 -22.98 5.20
CA LEU A 43 -11.51 -23.14 3.89
C LEU A 43 -11.51 -24.63 3.47
N SER A 44 -12.58 -25.07 2.81
CA SER A 44 -12.56 -26.37 2.14
C SER A 44 -11.58 -26.39 0.96
N LYS A 45 -11.30 -27.57 0.40
CA LYS A 45 -10.38 -27.70 -0.74
C LYS A 45 -10.88 -26.94 -1.99
N SER A 46 -12.19 -26.91 -2.24
CA SER A 46 -12.78 -26.15 -3.35
C SER A 46 -12.67 -24.64 -3.10
N GLN A 47 -13.06 -24.18 -1.91
CA GLN A 47 -12.96 -22.77 -1.53
C GLN A 47 -11.51 -22.26 -1.61
N HIS A 48 -10.52 -23.05 -1.20
CA HIS A 48 -9.11 -22.70 -1.36
C HIS A 48 -8.72 -22.43 -2.82
N LYS A 49 -9.24 -23.23 -3.76
CA LYS A 49 -8.96 -23.06 -5.19
C LYS A 49 -9.57 -21.76 -5.71
N GLU A 50 -10.85 -21.52 -5.40
CA GLU A 50 -11.58 -20.33 -5.84
C GLU A 50 -10.98 -19.04 -5.25
N ILE A 51 -10.71 -19.03 -3.95
CA ILE A 51 -10.05 -17.90 -3.27
C ILE A 51 -8.66 -17.63 -3.86
N LYS A 52 -7.90 -18.67 -4.21
CA LYS A 52 -6.59 -18.50 -4.85
C LYS A 52 -6.72 -17.80 -6.20
N GLU A 53 -7.70 -18.15 -7.01
CA GLU A 53 -7.99 -17.50 -8.29
C GLU A 53 -8.38 -16.03 -8.08
N ILE A 54 -9.27 -15.74 -7.11
CA ILE A 54 -9.64 -14.36 -6.74
C ILE A 54 -8.41 -13.53 -6.32
N VAL A 55 -7.52 -14.08 -5.50
CA VAL A 55 -6.30 -13.37 -5.06
C VAL A 55 -5.34 -13.12 -6.21
N ILE A 56 -5.25 -14.03 -7.19
CA ILE A 56 -4.44 -13.85 -8.39
C ILE A 56 -4.99 -12.71 -9.26
N GLU A 57 -6.30 -12.68 -9.47
CA GLU A 57 -7.00 -11.62 -10.21
C GLU A 57 -6.79 -10.27 -9.52
N TYR A 58 -7.09 -10.19 -8.22
CA TYR A 58 -6.89 -8.99 -7.41
C TYR A 58 -5.46 -8.45 -7.52
N ARG A 59 -4.42 -9.30 -7.50
CA ARG A 59 -3.03 -8.85 -7.67
C ARG A 59 -2.77 -8.21 -9.03
N LYS A 60 -3.40 -8.71 -10.09
CA LYS A 60 -3.29 -8.12 -11.44
C LYS A 60 -3.96 -6.75 -11.47
N ASP A 61 -5.16 -6.64 -10.93
CA ASP A 61 -5.95 -5.40 -10.97
C ASP A 61 -5.38 -4.34 -10.02
N TYR A 62 -4.92 -4.73 -8.83
CA TYR A 62 -4.14 -3.88 -7.94
C TYR A 62 -2.91 -3.29 -8.63
N LYS A 63 -2.18 -4.08 -9.42
CA LYS A 63 -1.03 -3.58 -10.19
C LYS A 63 -1.44 -2.55 -11.25
N LYS A 64 -2.61 -2.71 -11.87
CA LYS A 64 -3.14 -1.73 -12.85
C LYS A 64 -3.55 -0.44 -12.14
N PHE A 65 -4.33 -0.55 -11.07
CA PHE A 65 -4.74 0.54 -10.19
C PHE A 65 -3.52 1.35 -9.72
N TYR A 66 -2.52 0.68 -9.15
CA TYR A 66 -1.32 1.31 -8.62
C TYR A 66 -0.58 2.15 -9.69
N LYS A 67 -0.44 1.61 -10.91
CA LYS A 67 0.15 2.35 -12.04
C LYS A 67 -0.67 3.57 -12.46
N LYS A 68 -2.01 3.47 -12.43
CA LYS A 68 -2.90 4.60 -12.73
C LYS A 68 -2.75 5.67 -11.64
N ARG A 69 -2.82 5.27 -10.37
CA ARG A 69 -2.64 6.13 -9.21
C ARG A 69 -1.33 6.91 -9.25
N GLU A 70 -0.20 6.27 -9.55
CA GLU A 70 1.09 6.97 -9.64
C GLU A 70 1.08 8.10 -10.67
N LYS A 71 0.41 7.91 -11.81
CA LYS A 71 0.27 8.97 -12.83
C LYS A 71 -0.60 10.13 -12.33
N LEU A 72 -1.71 9.81 -11.66
CA LEU A 72 -2.61 10.81 -11.08
C LEU A 72 -1.94 11.58 -9.94
N GLN A 73 -1.17 10.90 -9.08
CA GLN A 73 -0.38 11.54 -8.02
C GLN A 73 0.67 12.50 -8.58
N LYS A 74 1.34 12.15 -9.68
CA LYS A 74 2.25 13.09 -10.37
C LYS A 74 1.53 14.36 -10.82
N ARG A 75 0.31 14.23 -11.35
CA ARG A 75 -0.52 15.41 -11.71
C ARG A 75 -0.90 16.25 -10.49
N LEU A 76 -1.25 15.62 -9.36
CA LEU A 76 -1.50 16.38 -8.12
C LEU A 76 -0.25 17.15 -7.66
N GLN A 77 0.95 16.56 -7.79
CA GLN A 77 2.20 17.26 -7.48
C GLN A 77 2.46 18.43 -8.42
N GLU A 78 2.11 18.30 -9.70
CA GLU A 78 2.20 19.39 -10.68
C GLU A 78 1.27 20.56 -10.30
N LEU A 79 0.00 20.27 -9.95
CA LEU A 79 -0.96 21.30 -9.50
C LEU A 79 -0.48 22.06 -8.26
N LEU A 80 0.26 21.42 -7.36
CA LEU A 80 0.83 22.07 -6.18
C LEU A 80 2.01 23.01 -6.50
N ARG A 81 2.63 22.86 -7.67
CA ARG A 81 3.76 23.70 -8.12
C ARG A 81 3.31 24.91 -8.93
N GLU A 82 2.04 24.97 -9.32
CA GLU A 82 1.47 26.09 -10.05
C GLU A 82 1.39 27.37 -9.18
N GLU A 83 1.46 28.54 -9.80
CA GLU A 83 1.37 29.83 -9.11
C GLU A 83 0.03 29.99 -8.35
N LYS A 84 -1.04 29.39 -8.88
CA LYS A 84 -2.38 29.40 -8.29
C LYS A 84 -2.87 27.96 -8.14
N PHE A 85 -3.35 27.63 -6.95
CA PHE A 85 -3.89 26.31 -6.67
C PHE A 85 -5.22 26.08 -7.38
N ASP A 86 -5.25 25.19 -8.37
CA ASP A 86 -6.49 24.73 -8.99
C ASP A 86 -7.20 23.69 -8.13
N LYS A 87 -8.04 24.19 -7.22
CA LYS A 87 -8.86 23.37 -6.32
C LYS A 87 -9.71 22.34 -7.06
N LYS A 88 -10.30 22.71 -8.21
CA LYS A 88 -11.28 21.85 -8.90
C LYS A 88 -10.59 20.64 -9.51
N ASN A 89 -9.46 20.87 -10.18
CA ASN A 89 -8.69 19.79 -10.77
C ASN A 89 -8.07 18.89 -9.69
N TYR A 90 -7.59 19.47 -8.59
CA TYR A 90 -7.09 18.69 -7.46
C TYR A 90 -8.19 17.77 -6.90
N GLU A 91 -9.37 18.33 -6.61
CA GLU A 91 -10.50 17.57 -6.07
C GLU A 91 -10.93 16.44 -7.01
N GLN A 92 -11.00 16.70 -8.32
CA GLN A 92 -11.38 15.69 -9.31
C GLN A 92 -10.39 14.52 -9.32
N ILE A 93 -9.08 14.81 -9.38
CA ILE A 93 -8.04 13.77 -9.44
C ILE A 93 -8.00 12.97 -8.13
N SER A 94 -8.13 13.64 -6.97
CA SER A 94 -8.19 12.96 -5.68
C SER A 94 -9.39 12.03 -5.56
N LYS A 95 -10.56 12.46 -6.06
CA LYS A 95 -11.76 11.60 -6.10
C LYS A 95 -11.54 10.39 -7.00
N GLU A 96 -10.99 10.58 -8.20
CA GLU A 96 -10.73 9.47 -9.12
C GLU A 96 -9.83 8.40 -8.49
N ILE A 97 -8.74 8.80 -7.82
CA ILE A 97 -7.86 7.85 -7.12
C ILE A 97 -8.64 7.06 -6.05
N HIS A 98 -9.49 7.74 -5.28
CA HIS A 98 -10.21 7.13 -4.17
C HIS A 98 -11.34 6.22 -4.66
N GLU A 99 -12.06 6.63 -5.70
CA GLU A 99 -13.12 5.85 -6.34
C GLU A 99 -12.55 4.56 -6.95
N ASP A 100 -11.43 4.63 -7.68
CA ASP A 100 -10.77 3.44 -8.23
C ASP A 100 -10.33 2.45 -7.13
N ALA A 101 -9.87 2.96 -5.98
CA ALA A 101 -9.44 2.14 -4.85
C ALA A 101 -10.63 1.40 -4.22
N ILE A 102 -11.74 2.12 -4.01
CA ILE A 102 -12.99 1.56 -3.48
C ILE A 102 -13.57 0.52 -4.43
N GLU A 103 -13.57 0.78 -5.74
CA GLU A 103 -14.09 -0.17 -6.73
C GLU A 103 -13.31 -1.49 -6.67
N LEU A 104 -11.97 -1.43 -6.63
CA LEU A 104 -11.13 -2.61 -6.50
C LEU A 104 -11.38 -3.38 -5.19
N GLU A 105 -11.58 -2.66 -4.08
CA GLU A 105 -11.94 -3.25 -2.78
C GLU A 105 -13.29 -3.98 -2.87
N ILE A 106 -14.33 -3.31 -3.37
CA ILE A 106 -15.69 -3.85 -3.48
C ILE A 106 -15.70 -5.11 -4.34
N GLU A 107 -15.10 -5.06 -5.53
CA GLU A 107 -15.05 -6.22 -6.43
C GLU A 107 -14.39 -7.42 -5.76
N THR A 108 -13.26 -7.19 -5.09
CA THR A 108 -12.51 -8.25 -4.40
C THR A 108 -13.30 -8.85 -3.24
N LEU A 109 -13.89 -7.99 -2.39
CA LEU A 109 -14.67 -8.41 -1.24
C LEU A 109 -15.95 -9.14 -1.65
N GLN A 110 -16.62 -8.69 -2.71
CA GLN A 110 -17.80 -9.36 -3.28
C GLN A 110 -17.46 -10.77 -3.74
N ASN A 111 -16.33 -10.94 -4.43
CA ASN A 111 -15.86 -12.24 -4.90
C ASN A 111 -15.49 -13.18 -3.75
N ILE A 112 -14.84 -12.68 -2.69
CA ILE A 112 -14.56 -13.51 -1.51
C ILE A 112 -15.84 -13.89 -0.79
N HIS A 113 -16.73 -12.92 -0.57
CA HIS A 113 -17.99 -13.14 0.10
C HIS A 113 -18.82 -14.24 -0.58
N SER A 114 -18.84 -14.30 -1.91
CA SER A 114 -19.58 -15.33 -2.65
C SER A 114 -19.10 -16.76 -2.38
N VAL A 115 -17.81 -16.95 -2.08
CA VAL A 115 -17.18 -18.25 -1.79
C VAL A 115 -17.34 -18.67 -0.32
N LEU A 116 -17.35 -17.70 0.60
CA LEU A 116 -17.39 -17.96 2.04
C LEU A 116 -18.80 -18.32 2.54
N SER A 117 -18.87 -19.23 3.51
CA SER A 117 -20.09 -19.49 4.29
C SER A 117 -20.41 -18.37 5.27
N ALA A 118 -21.62 -18.36 5.85
CA ALA A 118 -22.02 -17.34 6.82
C ALA A 118 -21.05 -17.22 8.00
N SER A 119 -20.62 -18.34 8.60
CA SER A 119 -19.68 -18.33 9.73
C SER A 119 -18.26 -17.93 9.32
N GLN A 120 -17.85 -18.23 8.08
CA GLN A 120 -16.58 -17.76 7.54
C GLN A 120 -16.62 -16.25 7.28
N ARG A 121 -17.73 -15.71 6.77
CA ARG A 121 -17.92 -14.26 6.56
C ARG A 121 -17.84 -13.48 7.86
N GLU A 122 -18.43 -14.01 8.93
CA GLU A 122 -18.32 -13.42 10.27
C GLU A 122 -16.86 -13.34 10.71
N ARG A 123 -16.11 -14.45 10.64
CA ARG A 123 -14.67 -14.46 10.95
C ARG A 123 -13.86 -13.53 10.05
N PHE A 124 -14.17 -13.51 8.75
CA PHE A 124 -13.50 -12.67 7.76
C PHE A 124 -13.70 -11.17 8.05
N SER A 125 -14.87 -10.77 8.52
CA SER A 125 -15.19 -9.36 8.79
C SER A 125 -14.24 -8.69 9.80
N TYR A 126 -13.68 -9.45 10.74
CA TYR A 126 -12.69 -8.94 11.70
C TYR A 126 -11.37 -8.52 11.04
N TYR A 127 -11.12 -8.95 9.80
CA TYR A 127 -9.91 -8.66 9.04
C TYR A 127 -10.19 -7.71 7.85
N LEU A 128 -11.34 -7.03 7.82
CA LEU A 128 -11.72 -6.13 6.72
C LEU A 128 -10.62 -5.10 6.39
N ARG A 129 -9.96 -4.55 7.42
CA ARG A 129 -8.89 -3.56 7.25
C ARG A 129 -7.75 -4.07 6.36
N GLU A 130 -7.40 -5.35 6.46
CA GLU A 130 -6.34 -5.97 5.66
C GLU A 130 -6.67 -6.02 4.16
N TRP A 131 -7.94 -5.79 3.80
CA TRP A 131 -8.42 -5.81 2.43
C TRP A 131 -8.62 -4.43 1.82
N GLN A 132 -8.52 -3.37 2.62
CA GLN A 132 -8.61 -2.00 2.16
C GLN A 132 -7.46 -1.66 1.22
N VAL A 133 -7.75 -0.88 0.20
CA VAL A 133 -6.77 -0.43 -0.81
C VAL A 133 -6.31 0.98 -0.43
N GLU A 134 -5.06 1.09 0.06
CA GLU A 134 -4.40 2.37 0.41
C GLU A 134 -3.51 2.87 -0.72
#